data_AF-A0A947BHM3-F1
#
_entry.id   AF-A0A947BHM3-F1
#
_cell.length_a   1.000
_cell.length_b   1.000
_cell.length_c   1.000
_cell.angle_alpha   90.00
_cell.angle_beta   90.00
_cell.angle_gamma   90.00
#
_symmetry.space_group_name_H-M   'P 1'
#
loop_
_entity.id
_entity.type
_entity.pdbx_description
1 polymer ?
#
loop_
_entity_poly.entity_id
_entity_poly.type
_entity_poly.pdbx_seq_one_letter_code
_entity_poly.pdbx_strand_id
1 'polypeptide(L)'
;PHPRFLLDGLYGKHLSGWLEHFPREQLLVFTYEDVSRDPVGVIERVCGHIGAPITINDELIYKRENNSREMLLPLLMRKVLAPFKEPVRPFRGKFWFESARSLLAREVRYPELDPGLREHMEEFYREDIELTEQLTGLDLSAWKAPAASAVA
;
A
#
# COMPACT_ATOMS: atom_id res chain seq x y z
N PRO A 1 -18.60 -4.68 13.71
CA PRO A 1 -17.47 -3.73 13.53
C PRO A 1 -16.14 -4.47 13.38
N HIS A 2 -15.28 -4.05 12.45
CA HIS A 2 -13.95 -4.65 12.24
C HIS A 2 -12.88 -3.71 12.80
N PRO A 3 -12.53 -3.80 14.10
CA PRO A 3 -11.67 -2.83 14.78
C PRO A 3 -10.27 -2.75 14.16
N ARG A 4 -9.80 -3.83 13.51
CA ARG A 4 -8.55 -3.89 12.75
C ARG A 4 -8.37 -2.75 11.74
N PHE A 5 -9.46 -2.24 11.14
CA PHE A 5 -9.35 -1.16 10.15
C PHE A 5 -8.92 0.19 10.76
N LEU A 6 -9.04 0.35 12.08
CA LEU A 6 -8.55 1.51 12.80
C LEU A 6 -7.30 1.19 13.62
N LEU A 7 -7.33 0.06 14.35
CA LEU A 7 -6.28 -0.25 15.32
C LEU A 7 -4.96 -0.70 14.66
N ASP A 8 -5.00 -1.30 13.47
CA ASP A 8 -3.78 -1.76 12.79
C ASP A 8 -2.96 -0.57 12.23
N GLY A 9 -3.58 0.60 12.07
CA GLY A 9 -2.92 1.83 11.62
C GLY A 9 -2.21 2.62 12.73
N LEU A 10 -2.32 2.19 13.99
CA LEU A 10 -1.67 2.84 15.13
C LEU A 10 -0.19 2.44 15.24
N TYR A 11 0.62 2.84 14.26
CA TYR A 11 2.02 2.45 14.15
C TYR A 11 2.86 2.85 15.35
N GLY A 12 2.62 4.01 15.97
CA GLY A 12 3.36 4.49 17.12
C GLY A 12 3.18 3.56 18.31
N LYS A 13 1.92 3.18 18.57
CA LYS A 13 1.56 2.17 19.57
C LYS A 13 2.24 0.82 19.31
N HIS A 14 2.20 0.32 18.07
CA HIS A 14 2.79 -0.98 17.74
C HIS A 14 4.31 -0.95 17.85
N LEU A 15 4.96 0.10 17.35
CA LEU A 15 6.42 0.29 17.42
C LEU A 15 6.91 0.43 18.86
N SER A 16 6.16 1.10 19.73
CA SER A 16 6.48 1.19 21.16
C SER A 16 6.66 -0.19 21.79
N GLY A 17 5.73 -1.13 21.51
CA GLY A 17 5.82 -2.50 22.02
C GLY A 17 7.02 -3.27 21.47
N TRP A 18 7.46 -3.01 20.24
CA TRP A 18 8.72 -3.58 19.72
C TRP A 18 9.94 -3.00 20.44
N LEU A 19 9.96 -1.70 20.70
CA LEU A 19 11.07 -1.01 21.34
C LEU A 19 11.23 -1.35 22.83
N GLU A 20 10.20 -1.89 23.49
CA GLU A 20 10.31 -2.47 24.84
C GLU A 20 11.20 -3.73 24.87
N HIS A 21 11.35 -4.42 23.73
CA HIS A 21 12.05 -5.70 23.64
C HIS A 21 13.29 -5.65 22.75
N PHE A 22 13.34 -4.72 21.78
CA PHE A 22 14.43 -4.59 20.83
C PHE A 22 15.02 -3.19 20.86
N PRO A 23 16.35 -3.04 20.92
CA PRO A 23 17.01 -1.74 20.80
C PRO A 23 16.68 -1.06 19.46
N ARG A 24 16.66 0.27 19.47
CA ARG A 24 16.26 1.11 18.33
C ARG A 24 17.06 0.83 17.07
N GLU A 25 18.34 0.50 17.22
CA GLU A 25 19.30 0.23 16.15
C GLU A 25 19.02 -1.10 15.43
N GLN A 26 18.18 -1.99 15.98
CA GLN A 26 17.76 -3.21 15.30
C GLN A 26 16.51 -3.01 14.43
N LEU A 27 15.84 -1.86 14.55
CA LEU A 27 14.65 -1.53 13.78
C LEU A 27 14.98 -0.53 12.68
N LEU A 28 14.75 -0.91 11.42
CA LEU A 28 14.84 -0.02 10.27
C LEU A 28 13.43 0.21 9.71
N VAL A 29 13.03 1.48 9.66
CA VAL A 29 11.66 1.87 9.30
C VAL A 29 11.72 2.77 8.07
N PHE A 30 10.83 2.50 7.11
CA PHE A 30 10.64 3.30 5.90
C PHE A 30 9.16 3.59 5.69
N THR A 31 8.87 4.73 5.08
CA THR A 31 7.54 5.00 4.53
C THR A 31 7.37 4.32 3.18
N TYR A 32 6.13 4.20 2.71
CA TYR A 32 5.87 3.76 1.34
C TYR A 32 6.45 4.75 0.32
N GLU A 33 6.39 6.04 0.64
CA GLU A 33 6.91 7.13 -0.17
C GLU A 33 8.44 7.02 -0.33
N ASP A 34 9.17 6.60 0.69
CA ASP A 34 10.62 6.35 0.60
C ASP A 34 10.92 5.25 -0.42
N VAL A 35 10.22 4.12 -0.34
CA VAL A 35 10.37 3.00 -1.27
C VAL A 35 9.98 3.40 -2.69
N SER A 36 8.93 4.19 -2.83
CA SER A 36 8.44 4.64 -4.13
C SER A 36 9.35 5.68 -4.78
N ARG A 37 9.97 6.56 -3.98
CA ARG A 37 10.84 7.65 -4.45
C ARG A 37 12.25 7.15 -4.75
N ASP A 38 12.81 6.31 -3.88
CA ASP A 38 14.19 5.84 -3.95
C ASP A 38 14.30 4.35 -3.53
N PRO A 39 13.83 3.43 -4.38
CA PRO A 39 13.88 2.00 -4.08
C PRO A 39 15.33 1.47 -3.98
N VAL A 40 16.25 2.04 -4.77
CA VAL A 40 17.68 1.70 -4.75
C VAL A 40 18.27 2.01 -3.39
N GLY A 41 18.16 3.27 -2.93
CA GLY A 41 18.71 3.66 -1.64
C GLY A 41 18.05 2.95 -0.46
N VAL A 42 16.77 2.58 -0.56
CA VAL A 42 16.13 1.71 0.44
C VAL A 42 16.82 0.34 0.49
N ILE A 43 17.05 -0.32 -0.64
CA ILE A 43 17.73 -1.63 -0.68
C ILE A 43 19.14 -1.53 -0.10
N GLU A 44 19.89 -0.49 -0.47
CA GLU A 44 21.23 -0.26 0.07
C GLU A 44 21.22 -0.12 1.60
N ARG A 45 20.27 0.65 2.15
CA ARG A 45 20.09 0.82 3.60
C ARG A 45 19.66 -0.48 4.29
N VAL A 46 18.75 -1.25 3.69
CA VAL A 46 18.34 -2.56 4.20
C VAL A 46 19.52 -3.52 4.24
N CYS A 47 20.26 -3.65 3.13
CA CYS A 47 21.45 -4.50 3.03
C CYS A 47 22.51 -4.09 4.08
N GLY A 48 22.77 -2.80 4.23
CA GLY A 48 23.67 -2.27 5.26
C GLY A 48 23.22 -2.62 6.68
N HIS A 49 21.93 -2.48 6.98
CA HIS A 49 21.36 -2.76 8.30
C HIS A 49 21.45 -4.24 8.70
N ILE A 50 21.23 -5.15 7.74
CA ILE A 50 21.28 -6.60 8.00
C ILE A 50 22.68 -7.21 7.77
N GLY A 51 23.65 -6.41 7.30
CA GLY A 51 25.01 -6.89 6.98
C GLY A 51 25.10 -7.78 5.74
N ALA A 52 24.21 -7.59 4.76
CA ALA A 52 24.19 -8.35 3.51
C ALA A 52 24.86 -7.57 2.35
N PRO A 53 25.41 -8.27 1.34
CA PRO A 53 25.90 -7.61 0.13
C PRO A 53 24.73 -6.95 -0.62
N ILE A 54 24.97 -5.74 -1.13
CA ILE A 54 24.00 -4.99 -1.94
C ILE A 54 23.71 -5.79 -3.21
N THR A 55 22.47 -6.23 -3.36
CA THR A 55 22.01 -6.97 -4.53
C THR A 55 20.79 -6.28 -5.10
N ILE A 56 20.95 -5.63 -6.24
CA ILE A 56 19.87 -4.93 -6.95
C ILE A 56 19.55 -5.70 -8.22
N ASN A 57 18.27 -5.95 -8.44
CA ASN A 57 17.77 -6.47 -9.70
C ASN A 57 17.09 -5.33 -10.46
N ASP A 58 17.77 -4.81 -11.49
CA ASP A 58 17.31 -3.67 -12.29
C ASP A 58 15.95 -3.92 -12.99
N GLU A 59 15.63 -5.17 -13.31
CA GLU A 59 14.37 -5.53 -13.97
C GLU A 59 13.18 -5.48 -12.99
N LEU A 60 13.43 -5.78 -11.71
CA LEU A 60 12.38 -5.86 -10.69
C LEU A 60 12.24 -4.58 -9.88
N ILE A 61 13.30 -3.78 -9.76
CA ILE A 61 13.35 -2.67 -8.81
C ILE A 61 12.30 -1.58 -9.09
N TYR A 62 11.94 -1.38 -10.36
CA TYR A 62 10.89 -0.45 -10.77
C TYR A 62 9.57 -1.16 -11.13
N LYS A 63 9.54 -2.49 -11.06
CA LYS A 63 8.35 -3.27 -11.40
C LYS A 63 7.39 -3.30 -10.22
N ARG A 64 6.24 -2.63 -10.36
CA ARG A 64 5.15 -2.75 -9.38
C ARG A 64 4.47 -4.10 -9.49
N GLU A 65 4.75 -4.98 -8.53
CA GLU A 65 3.97 -6.20 -8.27
C GLU A 65 2.78 -5.86 -7.34
N ASN A 66 1.63 -6.53 -7.51
CA ASN A 66 0.36 -6.19 -6.84
C ASN A 66 -0.18 -4.78 -7.18
N ASN A 67 -0.35 -4.50 -8.47
CA ASN A 67 -1.10 -3.33 -8.89
C ASN A 67 -2.57 -3.52 -8.46
N SER A 68 -2.97 -2.91 -7.33
CA SER A 68 -4.36 -2.88 -6.85
C SER A 68 -5.33 -2.24 -7.85
N ARG A 69 -4.79 -1.63 -8.90
CA ARG A 69 -5.46 -1.37 -10.18
C ARG A 69 -5.72 -2.64 -10.99
N GLU A 70 -5.91 -3.79 -10.33
CA GLU A 70 -6.33 -4.99 -11.03
C GLU A 70 -7.57 -4.61 -11.82
N MET A 71 -7.47 -4.75 -13.13
CA MET A 71 -8.60 -4.51 -14.00
C MET A 71 -9.57 -5.64 -13.70
N LEU A 72 -10.52 -5.35 -12.82
CA LEU A 72 -11.57 -6.27 -12.45
C LEU A 72 -12.75 -6.02 -13.37
N LEU A 73 -13.34 -7.12 -13.84
CA LEU A 73 -14.65 -7.03 -14.46
C LEU A 73 -15.63 -6.44 -13.42
N PRO A 74 -16.43 -5.41 -13.78
CA PRO A 74 -17.43 -4.86 -12.90
C PRO A 74 -18.30 -5.95 -12.27
N LEU A 75 -18.74 -5.76 -11.02
CA LEU A 75 -19.48 -6.78 -10.25
C LEU A 75 -20.70 -7.33 -10.99
N LEU A 76 -21.43 -6.49 -11.72
CA LEU A 76 -22.56 -6.90 -12.55
C LEU A 76 -22.13 -7.81 -13.71
N MET A 77 -21.04 -7.47 -14.41
CA MET A 77 -20.51 -8.31 -15.49
C MET A 77 -20.00 -9.65 -14.97
N ARG A 78 -19.36 -9.66 -13.78
CA ARG A 78 -18.96 -10.91 -13.12
C ARG A 78 -20.14 -11.84 -12.85
N LYS A 79 -21.30 -11.30 -12.47
CA LYS A 79 -22.53 -12.10 -12.26
C LYS A 79 -23.10 -12.61 -13.58
N VAL A 80 -23.17 -11.77 -14.61
CA VAL A 80 -23.70 -12.17 -15.94
C VAL A 80 -22.82 -13.23 -16.62
N LEU A 81 -21.50 -13.11 -16.48
CA LEU A 81 -20.54 -14.03 -17.10
C LEU A 81 -20.27 -15.28 -16.25
N ALA A 82 -20.75 -15.32 -15.00
CA ALA A 82 -20.52 -16.46 -14.09
C ALA A 82 -20.99 -17.82 -14.66
N PRO A 83 -22.17 -17.93 -15.31
CA PRO A 83 -22.63 -19.20 -15.91
C PRO A 83 -21.76 -19.66 -17.08
N PHE A 84 -21.05 -18.73 -17.74
CA PHE A 84 -20.24 -19.00 -18.93
C PHE A 84 -18.78 -19.32 -18.60
N LYS A 85 -18.40 -19.42 -17.33
CA LYS A 85 -17.01 -19.64 -16.88
C LYS A 85 -16.39 -20.94 -17.40
N GLU A 86 -17.15 -22.03 -17.45
CA GLU A 86 -16.67 -23.35 -17.91
C GLU A 86 -16.54 -23.43 -19.44
N PRO A 87 -17.53 -23.00 -20.24
CA PRO A 87 -17.40 -22.98 -21.71
C PRO A 87 -16.21 -22.16 -22.23
N VAL A 88 -15.84 -21.07 -21.55
CA VAL A 88 -14.74 -20.20 -21.98
C VAL A 88 -13.37 -20.61 -21.42
N ARG A 89 -13.32 -21.63 -20.56
CA ARG A 89 -12.09 -22.13 -19.94
C ARG A 89 -10.99 -22.52 -20.95
N PRO A 90 -11.28 -23.17 -22.10
CA PRO A 90 -10.27 -23.50 -23.11
C PRO A 90 -9.67 -22.28 -23.83
N PHE A 91 -10.29 -21.11 -23.70
CA PHE A 91 -9.88 -19.87 -24.36
C PHE A 91 -9.13 -18.91 -23.42
N ARG A 92 -9.15 -19.15 -22.11
CA ARG A 92 -8.33 -18.39 -21.14
C ARG A 92 -6.84 -18.53 -21.47
N GLY A 93 -6.09 -17.44 -21.36
CA GLY A 93 -4.67 -17.41 -21.71
C GLY A 93 -4.37 -17.25 -23.21
N LYS A 94 -5.37 -17.29 -24.09
CA LYS A 94 -5.18 -16.87 -25.49
C LYS A 94 -5.16 -15.34 -25.58
N PHE A 95 -4.21 -14.80 -26.34
CA PHE A 95 -3.98 -13.35 -26.47
C PHE A 95 -5.26 -12.55 -26.74
N TRP A 96 -6.08 -12.98 -27.72
CA TRP A 96 -7.33 -12.29 -28.08
C TRP A 96 -8.39 -12.31 -26.97
N PHE A 97 -8.43 -13.37 -26.16
CA PHE A 97 -9.35 -13.47 -25.03
C PHE A 97 -8.92 -12.52 -23.89
N GLU A 98 -7.62 -12.44 -23.60
CA GLU A 98 -7.10 -11.50 -22.60
C GLU A 98 -7.24 -10.04 -23.06
N SER A 99 -7.03 -9.74 -24.35
CA SER A 99 -7.28 -8.40 -24.92
C SER A 99 -8.75 -7.99 -24.82
N ALA A 100 -9.69 -8.89 -25.12
CA ALA A 100 -11.12 -8.61 -24.96
C ALA A 100 -11.49 -8.41 -23.48
N ARG A 101 -10.92 -9.23 -22.58
CA ARG A 101 -11.12 -9.09 -21.14
C ARG A 101 -10.57 -7.77 -20.60
N SER A 102 -9.38 -7.36 -21.03
CA SER A 102 -8.75 -6.12 -20.57
C SER A 102 -9.53 -4.87 -21.00
N LEU A 103 -10.19 -4.88 -22.17
CA LEU A 103 -11.05 -3.79 -22.61
C LEU A 103 -12.32 -3.61 -21.76
N LEU A 104 -12.83 -4.70 -21.18
CA LEU A 104 -14.03 -4.69 -20.33
C LEU A 104 -13.71 -4.44 -18.87
N ALA A 105 -12.47 -4.71 -18.49
CA ALA A 105 -12.02 -4.62 -17.14
C ALA A 105 -11.72 -3.15 -16.80
N ARG A 106 -12.25 -2.67 -15.68
CA ARG A 106 -12.09 -1.28 -15.25
C ARG A 106 -11.20 -1.23 -14.03
N GLU A 107 -10.41 -0.18 -13.94
CA GLU A 107 -9.68 0.17 -12.72
C GLU A 107 -10.69 0.36 -11.58
N VAL A 108 -10.43 -0.28 -10.44
CA VAL A 108 -11.24 -0.09 -9.25
C VAL A 108 -11.02 1.34 -8.75
N ARG A 109 -11.95 2.23 -9.07
CA ARG A 109 -11.98 3.57 -8.47
C ARG A 109 -12.68 3.48 -7.13
N TYR A 110 -11.90 3.56 -6.06
CA TYR A 110 -12.44 3.72 -4.72
C TYR A 110 -13.15 5.08 -4.64
N PRO A 111 -14.36 5.15 -4.05
CA PRO A 111 -15.02 6.42 -3.83
C PRO A 111 -14.13 7.30 -2.93
N GLU A 112 -14.19 8.61 -3.13
CA GLU A 112 -13.56 9.54 -2.22
C GLU A 112 -14.15 9.37 -0.82
N LEU A 113 -13.28 9.45 0.19
CA LEU A 113 -13.71 9.43 1.59
C LEU A 113 -14.59 10.65 1.87
N ASP A 114 -15.70 10.42 2.57
CA ASP A 114 -16.52 11.50 3.09
C ASP A 114 -15.64 12.48 3.90
N PRO A 115 -15.73 13.80 3.66
CA PRO A 115 -14.86 14.77 4.32
C PRO A 115 -14.96 14.74 5.85
N GLY A 116 -16.17 14.54 6.39
CA GLY A 116 -16.38 14.42 7.83
C GLY A 116 -15.73 13.14 8.38
N LEU A 117 -15.89 12.01 7.70
CA LEU A 117 -15.21 10.77 8.07
C LEU A 117 -13.67 10.93 8.06
N ARG A 118 -13.14 11.62 7.04
CA ARG A 118 -11.71 11.93 6.96
C ARG A 118 -11.23 12.74 8.16
N GLU A 119 -11.92 13.83 8.51
CA GLU A 119 -11.55 14.67 9.65
C GLU A 119 -11.54 13.87 10.96
N HIS A 120 -12.53 13.00 11.17
CA HIS A 120 -12.54 12.10 12.34
C HIS A 120 -11.35 11.12 12.34
N MET A 121 -10.94 10.61 11.18
CA MET A 121 -9.77 9.73 11.07
C MET A 121 -8.47 10.50 11.33
N GLU A 122 -8.32 11.71 10.78
CA GLU A 122 -7.17 12.57 11.00
C GLU A 122 -7.02 12.92 12.49
N GLU A 123 -8.13 13.23 13.17
CA GLU A 123 -8.14 13.46 14.62
C GLU A 123 -7.80 12.18 15.40
N PHE A 124 -8.37 11.04 15.03
CA PHE A 124 -8.12 9.76 15.70
C PHE A 124 -6.65 9.33 15.64
N TYR A 125 -5.96 9.55 14.50
CA TYR A 125 -4.57 9.13 14.31
C TYR A 125 -3.54 10.18 14.75
N ARG A 126 -3.94 11.43 15.05
CA ARG A 126 -3.03 12.55 15.32
C ARG A 126 -1.94 12.22 16.34
N GLU A 127 -2.33 11.79 17.53
CA GLU A 127 -1.41 11.48 18.63
C GLU A 127 -0.47 10.31 18.27
N ASP A 128 -0.97 9.31 17.55
CA ASP A 128 -0.16 8.15 17.18
C ASP A 128 0.82 8.45 16.04
N ILE A 129 0.47 9.37 15.12
CA ILE A 129 1.39 9.88 14.10
C ILE A 129 2.54 10.63 14.78
N GLU A 130 2.25 11.50 15.75
CA GLU A 130 3.28 12.22 16.51
C GLU A 130 4.20 11.27 17.28
N LEU A 131 3.63 10.23 17.91
CA LEU A 131 4.41 9.17 18.55
C LEU A 131 5.28 8.43 17.52
N THR A 132 4.74 8.13 16.34
CA THR A 132 5.49 7.47 15.27
C THR A 132 6.69 8.33 14.82
N GLU A 133 6.49 9.63 14.62
CA GLU A 133 7.57 10.57 14.30
C GLU A 133 8.64 10.59 15.38
N GLN A 134 8.25 10.64 16.66
CA GLN A 134 9.19 10.64 17.78
C GLN A 134 10.03 9.35 17.84
N LEU A 135 9.41 8.19 17.66
CA LEU A 135 10.08 6.90 17.74
C LEU A 135 10.97 6.63 16.52
N THR A 136 10.53 7.05 15.33
CA THR A 136 11.22 6.73 14.07
C THR A 136 12.21 7.80 13.64
N GLY A 137 11.98 9.07 13.98
CA GLY A 137 12.69 10.22 13.46
C GLY A 137 12.31 10.60 12.02
N LEU A 138 11.27 9.98 11.45
CA LEU A 138 10.77 10.28 10.11
C LEU A 138 9.94 11.57 10.12
N ASP A 139 9.98 12.33 9.03
CA ASP A 139 9.06 13.43 8.80
C ASP A 139 7.73 12.88 8.25
N LEU A 140 6.68 12.90 9.08
CA LEU A 140 5.33 12.46 8.70
C LEU A 140 4.38 13.66 8.56
N SER A 141 4.90 14.86 8.31
CA SER A 141 4.09 16.07 8.11
C SER A 141 3.03 15.92 7.02
N ALA A 142 3.35 15.16 5.97
CA ALA A 142 2.40 14.85 4.89
C ALA A 142 1.17 14.05 5.36
N TRP A 143 1.29 13.28 6.44
CA TRP A 143 0.17 12.49 6.99
C TRP A 143 -0.77 13.32 7.86
N LYS A 144 -0.29 14.47 8.35
CA LYS A 144 -1.05 15.45 9.14
C LYS A 144 -1.67 16.54 8.28
N ALA A 145 -1.30 16.62 7.00
CA ALA A 145 -1.78 17.66 6.11
C ALA A 145 -3.25 17.43 5.73
N PRO A 146 -4.12 18.45 5.82
CA PRO A 146 -5.50 18.32 5.36
C PRO A 146 -5.52 18.05 3.85
N ALA A 147 -6.48 17.24 3.40
CA ALA A 147 -6.56 16.73 2.01
C ALA A 147 -6.49 17.78 0.89
N ALA A 148 -6.74 19.07 1.19
CA ALA A 148 -6.59 20.16 0.23
C ALA A 148 -5.15 20.37 -0.27
N SER A 149 -4.13 19.84 0.42
CA SER A 149 -2.72 20.05 0.09
C SER A 149 -2.05 18.87 -0.64
N ALA A 150 -2.73 17.73 -0.81
CA ALA A 150 -2.15 16.53 -1.44
C ALA A 150 -2.39 16.45 -2.97
N VAL A 151 -3.02 17.48 -3.55
CA VAL A 151 -3.28 17.60 -4.99
C VAL A 151 -2.45 18.78 -5.54
N ALA A 152 -1.14 18.59 -5.66
CA ALA A 152 -0.27 19.44 -6.46
C ALA A 152 0.81 18.57 -7.13
#